data_AF-A0A812PGL1-F1
#
_entry.id   AF-A0A812PGL1-F1
#
_cell.length_a   1.000
_cell.length_b   1.000
_cell.length_c   1.000
_cell.angle_alpha   90.00
_cell.angle_beta   90.00
_cell.angle_gamma   90.00
#
_symmetry.space_group_name_H-M   'P 1'
#
loop_
_entity.id
_entity.type
_entity.pdbx_description
1 polymer ?
#
loop_
_entity_poly.entity_id
_entity_poly.type
_entity_poly.pdbx_seq_one_letter_code
_entity_poly.pdbx_strand_id
1 'polypeptide(L)'
;MGKAKVLEGKRQWAQALDALNKVIVMHDWFLPALIEKAKTLMMTADWDQALEAAGRLQQQESNNIEALRLNVLFLLSRESRCDAAAERLQELVAALNQLEPRNHDLAMSCAQLFSRLAGRHKAILSITSQMVKRCTDAAPDQAKYLTELGYQFMMQGALTQAEQTFHLAVAKDETDVRT
;
A
#
# COMPACT_ATOMS: atom_id res chain seq x y z
N MET A 1 10.28 8.78 -19.19
CA MET A 1 9.91 7.71 -18.25
C MET A 1 10.62 6.38 -18.48
N GLY A 2 10.53 5.76 -19.67
CA GLY A 2 11.14 4.42 -19.89
C GLY A 2 12.62 4.31 -19.54
N LYS A 3 13.44 5.35 -19.87
CA LYS A 3 14.86 5.39 -19.47
C LYS A 3 15.05 5.33 -17.95
N ALA A 4 14.27 6.08 -17.17
CA ALA A 4 14.35 6.07 -15.71
C ALA A 4 14.05 4.67 -15.15
N LYS A 5 12.99 4.00 -15.66
CA LYS A 5 12.65 2.64 -15.26
C LYS A 5 13.74 1.60 -15.52
N VAL A 6 14.43 1.70 -16.67
CA VAL A 6 15.57 0.83 -16.95
C VAL A 6 16.73 1.08 -15.98
N LEU A 7 16.99 2.35 -15.62
CA LEU A 7 18.04 2.73 -14.68
C LEU A 7 17.71 2.28 -13.24
N GLU A 8 16.47 2.41 -12.80
CA GLU A 8 15.95 1.86 -11.54
C GLU A 8 16.16 0.35 -11.48
N GLY A 9 15.81 -0.38 -12.54
CA GLY A 9 16.04 -1.83 -12.63
C GLY A 9 17.52 -2.22 -12.55
N LYS A 10 18.42 -1.36 -13.02
CA LYS A 10 19.88 -1.50 -12.88
C LYS A 10 20.44 -0.97 -11.55
N ARG A 11 19.57 -0.49 -10.65
CA ARG A 11 19.94 0.16 -9.37
C ARG A 11 20.85 1.39 -9.55
N GLN A 12 20.77 2.05 -10.70
CA GLN A 12 21.50 3.28 -11.00
C GLN A 12 20.70 4.50 -10.54
N TRP A 13 20.48 4.60 -9.22
CA TRP A 13 19.52 5.52 -8.62
C TRP A 13 19.77 7.00 -8.93
N ALA A 14 21.03 7.45 -8.85
CA ALA A 14 21.38 8.84 -9.17
C ALA A 14 20.99 9.22 -10.61
N GLN A 15 21.31 8.36 -11.57
CA GLN A 15 20.97 8.59 -12.98
C GLN A 15 19.47 8.50 -13.24
N ALA A 16 18.76 7.63 -12.50
CA ALA A 16 17.31 7.54 -12.56
C ALA A 16 16.67 8.84 -12.05
N LEU A 17 17.11 9.37 -10.91
CA LEU A 17 16.65 10.64 -10.35
C LEU A 17 16.92 11.81 -11.30
N ASP A 18 18.09 11.88 -11.92
CA ASP A 18 18.40 12.91 -12.93
C ASP A 18 17.44 12.83 -14.12
N ALA A 19 17.14 11.62 -14.59
CA ALA A 19 16.19 11.42 -15.67
C ALA A 19 14.76 11.81 -15.28
N LEU A 20 14.34 11.52 -14.04
CA LEU A 20 13.02 11.90 -13.52
C LEU A 20 12.91 13.42 -13.33
N ASN A 21 13.93 14.07 -12.77
CA ASN A 21 13.98 15.52 -12.61
C ASN A 21 13.83 16.25 -13.94
N LYS A 22 14.50 15.78 -15.00
CA LYS A 22 14.33 16.34 -16.36
C LYS A 22 12.88 16.24 -16.83
N VAL A 23 12.22 15.10 -16.62
CA VAL A 23 10.81 14.93 -17.01
C VAL A 23 9.91 15.88 -16.22
N ILE A 24 10.11 16.01 -14.90
CA ILE A 24 9.32 16.89 -14.04
C ILE A 24 9.47 18.36 -14.46
N VAL A 25 10.69 18.82 -14.76
CA VAL A 25 10.93 20.21 -15.21
C VAL A 25 10.29 20.47 -16.57
N MET A 26 10.35 19.50 -17.50
CA MET A 26 9.76 19.66 -18.83
C MET A 26 8.23 19.52 -18.82
N HIS A 27 7.68 18.73 -17.89
CA HIS A 27 6.27 18.33 -17.83
C HIS A 27 5.77 18.31 -16.38
N ASP A 28 5.58 19.48 -15.78
CA ASP A 28 5.18 19.61 -14.37
C ASP A 28 3.80 18.98 -14.05
N TRP A 29 2.91 18.91 -15.05
CA TRP A 29 1.60 18.24 -14.92
C TRP A 29 1.68 16.72 -14.88
N PHE A 30 2.83 16.13 -15.23
CA PHE A 30 2.97 14.68 -15.35
C PHE A 30 3.33 14.04 -13.99
N LEU A 31 2.31 13.93 -13.14
CA LEU A 31 2.41 13.36 -11.79
C LEU A 31 3.12 12.01 -11.68
N PRO A 32 2.97 11.06 -12.64
CA PRO A 32 3.67 9.79 -12.54
C PRO A 32 5.19 9.93 -12.42
N ALA A 33 5.82 10.95 -13.02
CA ALA A 33 7.26 11.18 -12.83
C ALA A 33 7.59 11.60 -11.39
N LEU A 34 6.75 12.41 -10.77
CA LEU A 34 6.92 12.83 -9.38
C LEU A 34 6.68 11.66 -8.42
N ILE A 35 5.70 10.79 -8.70
CA ILE A 35 5.47 9.54 -7.95
C ILE A 35 6.73 8.65 -7.98
N GLU A 36 7.29 8.41 -9.17
CA GLU A 36 8.47 7.57 -9.31
C GLU A 36 9.72 8.19 -8.66
N LYS A 37 9.84 9.52 -8.69
CA LYS A 37 10.87 10.24 -7.94
C LYS A 37 10.73 9.99 -6.44
N ALA A 38 9.53 10.17 -5.88
CA ALA A 38 9.28 9.96 -4.46
C ALA A 38 9.58 8.52 -4.03
N LYS A 39 9.17 7.52 -4.82
CA LYS A 39 9.50 6.10 -4.58
C LYS A 39 11.00 5.83 -4.63
N THR A 40 11.69 6.37 -5.62
CA THR A 40 13.15 6.21 -5.75
C THR A 40 13.87 6.81 -4.55
N LEU A 41 13.45 7.99 -4.10
CA LEU A 41 14.00 8.64 -2.90
C LEU A 41 13.76 7.81 -1.62
N MET A 42 12.57 7.22 -1.46
CA MET A 42 12.32 6.26 -0.37
C MET A 42 13.28 5.07 -0.42
N MET A 43 13.51 4.50 -1.60
CA MET A 43 14.43 3.35 -1.76
C MET A 43 15.88 3.70 -1.43
N THR A 44 16.29 4.94 -1.68
CA THR A 44 17.63 5.45 -1.33
C THR A 44 17.71 6.03 0.08
N ALA A 45 16.66 5.89 0.88
CA ALA A 45 16.55 6.43 2.25
C ALA A 45 16.71 7.96 2.34
N ASP A 46 16.40 8.68 1.26
CA ASP A 46 16.33 10.15 1.24
C ASP A 46 14.90 10.59 1.59
N TRP A 47 14.56 10.40 2.86
CA TRP A 47 13.19 10.52 3.35
C TRP A 47 12.64 11.94 3.26
N ASP A 48 13.48 12.94 3.53
CA ASP A 48 13.06 14.35 3.53
C ASP A 48 12.62 14.78 2.13
N GLN A 49 13.42 14.49 1.10
CA GLN A 49 13.06 14.79 -0.28
C GLN A 49 11.88 13.91 -0.76
N ALA A 50 11.77 12.68 -0.27
CA ALA A 50 10.64 11.82 -0.60
C ALA A 50 9.31 12.40 -0.08
N LEU A 51 9.31 12.95 1.14
CA LEU A 51 8.15 13.61 1.75
C LEU A 51 7.84 14.95 1.09
N GLU A 52 8.85 15.72 0.68
CA GLU A 52 8.62 16.93 -0.10
C GLU A 52 7.92 16.60 -1.43
N ALA A 53 8.38 15.57 -2.12
CA ALA A 53 7.75 15.08 -3.35
C ALA A 53 6.33 14.57 -3.10
N ALA A 54 6.08 13.84 -2.01
CA ALA A 54 4.73 13.41 -1.61
C ALA A 54 3.82 14.59 -1.26
N GLY A 55 4.33 15.61 -0.58
CA GLY A 55 3.60 16.84 -0.26
C GLY A 55 3.20 17.60 -1.52
N ARG A 56 4.10 17.70 -2.51
CA ARG A 56 3.79 18.28 -3.83
C ARG A 56 2.70 17.50 -4.56
N LEU A 57 2.74 16.16 -4.51
CA LEU A 57 1.67 15.32 -5.05
C LEU A 57 0.33 15.62 -4.38
N GLN A 58 0.30 15.76 -3.05
CA GLN A 58 -0.93 16.06 -2.32
C GLN A 58 -1.45 17.50 -2.54
N GLN A 59 -0.59 18.45 -2.87
CA GLN A 59 -1.01 19.80 -3.26
C GLN A 59 -1.73 19.80 -4.61
N GLN A 60 -1.32 18.93 -5.55
CA GLN A 60 -1.95 18.78 -6.85
C GLN A 60 -3.19 17.87 -6.78
N GLU A 61 -3.11 16.79 -6.01
CA GLU A 61 -4.16 15.78 -5.82
C GLU A 61 -4.19 15.33 -4.35
N SER A 62 -5.10 15.92 -3.56
CA SER A 62 -5.16 15.68 -2.11
C SER A 62 -5.40 14.22 -1.73
N ASN A 63 -6.13 13.47 -2.56
CA ASN A 63 -6.44 12.05 -2.39
C ASN A 63 -5.52 11.13 -3.23
N ASN A 64 -4.34 11.59 -3.66
CA ASN A 64 -3.39 10.77 -4.40
C ASN A 64 -2.96 9.54 -3.56
N ILE A 65 -3.32 8.36 -4.04
CA ILE A 65 -3.12 7.08 -3.35
C ILE A 65 -1.64 6.83 -3.06
N GLU A 66 -0.74 7.11 -4.01
CA GLU A 66 0.68 6.83 -3.85
C GLU A 66 1.33 7.76 -2.81
N ALA A 67 0.95 9.04 -2.79
CA ALA A 67 1.41 9.96 -1.76
C ALA A 67 0.96 9.52 -0.36
N LEU A 68 -0.31 9.10 -0.20
CA LEU A 68 -0.82 8.57 1.06
C LEU A 68 -0.09 7.29 1.48
N ARG A 69 0.18 6.37 0.54
CA ARG A 69 0.96 5.15 0.82
C ARG A 69 2.38 5.48 1.31
N LEU A 70 3.05 6.42 0.68
CA LEU A 70 4.40 6.85 1.05
C LEU A 70 4.42 7.47 2.46
N ASN A 71 3.42 8.29 2.79
CA ASN A 71 3.27 8.87 4.13
C ASN A 71 3.06 7.80 5.21
N VAL A 72 2.14 6.85 4.99
CA VAL A 72 1.92 5.74 5.94
C VAL A 72 3.19 4.91 6.10
N LEU A 73 3.87 4.59 4.99
CA LEU A 73 5.12 3.83 5.02
C LEU A 73 6.20 4.56 5.85
N PHE A 74 6.38 5.87 5.64
CA PHE A 74 7.33 6.67 6.39
C PHE A 74 7.02 6.69 7.90
N LEU A 75 5.75 6.94 8.26
CA LEU A 75 5.32 6.99 9.66
C LEU A 75 5.53 5.66 10.39
N LEU A 76 5.30 4.53 9.73
CA LEU A 76 5.49 3.20 10.32
C LEU A 76 6.94 2.75 10.35
N SER A 77 7.70 2.99 9.27
CA SER A 77 9.06 2.44 9.14
C SER A 77 10.15 3.32 9.73
N ARG A 78 9.98 4.65 9.67
CA ARG A 78 11.02 5.60 10.09
C ARG A 78 10.70 6.28 11.42
N GLU A 79 9.48 6.78 11.59
CA GLU A 79 9.10 7.53 12.81
C GLU A 79 8.49 6.65 13.91
N SER A 80 8.02 5.45 13.57
CA SER A 80 7.27 4.56 14.48
C SER A 80 6.03 5.22 15.12
N ARG A 81 5.46 6.25 14.47
CA ARG A 81 4.29 7.00 14.96
C ARG A 81 3.00 6.31 14.52
N CYS A 82 2.64 5.25 15.23
CA CYS A 82 1.53 4.36 14.86
C CYS A 82 0.16 5.05 14.83
N ASP A 83 -0.10 6.00 15.72
CA ASP A 83 -1.38 6.72 15.76
C ASP A 83 -1.55 7.63 14.54
N ALA A 84 -0.53 8.45 14.24
CA ALA A 84 -0.52 9.28 13.03
C ALA A 84 -0.58 8.42 11.76
N ALA A 85 0.10 7.26 11.75
CA ALA A 85 0.01 6.31 10.64
C ALA A 85 -1.40 5.75 10.48
N ALA A 86 -2.12 5.48 11.58
CA ALA A 86 -3.50 5.01 11.54
C ALA A 86 -4.45 6.04 10.94
N GLU A 87 -4.29 7.34 11.29
CA GLU A 87 -5.05 8.44 10.67
C GLU A 87 -4.80 8.51 9.16
N ARG A 88 -3.53 8.52 8.74
CA ARG A 88 -3.16 8.53 7.31
C ARG A 88 -3.61 7.27 6.57
N LEU A 89 -3.64 6.13 7.25
CA LEU A 89 -4.12 4.89 6.67
C LEU A 89 -5.65 4.93 6.45
N GLN A 90 -6.41 5.61 7.32
CA GLN A 90 -7.84 5.84 7.07
C GLN A 90 -8.08 6.75 5.87
N GLU A 91 -7.29 7.82 5.73
CA GLU A 91 -7.31 8.67 4.52
C GLU A 91 -7.03 7.84 3.26
N LEU A 92 -6.02 6.96 3.30
CA LEU A 92 -5.70 6.05 2.21
C LEU A 92 -6.87 5.10 1.89
N VAL A 93 -7.50 4.51 2.91
CA VAL A 93 -8.67 3.64 2.71
C VAL A 93 -9.80 4.43 2.05
N ALA A 94 -10.07 5.67 2.47
CA ALA A 94 -11.08 6.52 1.86
C ALA A 94 -10.77 6.81 0.38
N ALA A 95 -9.51 7.17 0.07
CA ALA A 95 -9.07 7.41 -1.30
C ALA A 95 -9.19 6.16 -2.19
N LEU A 96 -8.79 4.99 -1.69
CA LEU A 96 -8.94 3.71 -2.41
C LEU A 96 -10.41 3.42 -2.74
N ASN A 97 -11.33 3.68 -1.81
CA ASN A 97 -12.76 3.45 -2.04
C ASN A 97 -13.36 4.41 -3.05
N GLN A 98 -12.88 5.64 -3.08
CA GLN A 98 -13.39 6.68 -3.95
C GLN A 98 -12.87 6.53 -5.37
N LEU A 99 -11.55 6.32 -5.52
CA LEU A 99 -10.86 6.35 -6.80
C LEU A 99 -10.72 4.97 -7.44
N GLU A 100 -10.54 3.93 -6.62
CA GLU A 100 -10.20 2.57 -7.07
C GLU A 100 -11.11 1.49 -6.43
N PRO A 101 -12.45 1.65 -6.42
CA PRO A 101 -13.36 0.79 -5.65
C PRO A 101 -13.36 -0.69 -6.08
N ARG A 102 -12.93 -0.99 -7.30
CA ARG A 102 -12.89 -2.35 -7.87
C ARG A 102 -11.49 -2.95 -7.91
N ASN A 103 -10.48 -2.19 -7.49
CA ASN A 103 -9.08 -2.61 -7.56
C ASN A 103 -8.69 -3.36 -6.28
N HIS A 104 -9.25 -4.55 -6.12
CA HIS A 104 -9.05 -5.36 -4.92
C HIS A 104 -7.58 -5.75 -4.72
N ASP A 105 -6.80 -5.95 -5.79
CA ASP A 105 -5.38 -6.28 -5.68
C ASP A 105 -4.56 -5.11 -5.09
N LEU A 106 -4.89 -3.86 -5.45
CA LEU A 106 -4.26 -2.68 -4.84
C LEU A 106 -4.62 -2.55 -3.36
N ALA A 107 -5.89 -2.71 -3.01
CA ALA A 107 -6.35 -2.68 -1.62
C ALA A 107 -5.66 -3.77 -0.79
N MET A 108 -5.56 -4.98 -1.34
CA MET A 108 -4.87 -6.12 -0.72
C MET A 108 -3.37 -5.85 -0.52
N SER A 109 -2.69 -5.32 -1.54
CA SER A 109 -1.28 -4.94 -1.45
C SER A 109 -1.03 -3.93 -0.32
N CYS A 110 -1.90 -2.93 -0.18
CA CYS A 110 -1.84 -1.97 0.92
C CYS A 110 -2.11 -2.64 2.28
N ALA A 111 -3.15 -3.47 2.39
CA ALA A 111 -3.50 -4.14 3.65
C ALA A 111 -2.37 -5.03 4.14
N GLN A 112 -1.78 -5.80 3.24
CA GLN A 112 -0.64 -6.65 3.52
C GLN A 112 0.54 -5.80 3.99
N LEU A 113 1.00 -4.86 3.18
CA LEU A 113 2.17 -4.05 3.53
C LEU A 113 2.06 -3.43 4.93
N PHE A 114 0.95 -2.75 5.22
CA PHE A 114 0.81 -2.01 6.47
C PHE A 114 0.51 -2.91 7.67
N SER A 115 -0.14 -4.06 7.49
CA SER A 115 -0.33 -5.01 8.59
C SER A 115 1.00 -5.64 9.04
N ARG A 116 1.94 -5.91 8.12
CA ARG A 116 3.29 -6.41 8.47
C ARG A 116 4.12 -5.36 9.20
N LEU A 117 3.94 -4.09 8.86
CA LEU A 117 4.62 -2.96 9.50
C LEU A 117 3.94 -2.48 10.79
N ALA A 118 2.76 -3.00 11.12
CA ALA A 118 1.94 -2.49 12.23
C ALA A 118 2.57 -2.71 13.62
N GLY A 119 3.56 -3.58 13.78
CA GLY A 119 4.15 -3.86 15.09
C GLY A 119 3.13 -4.34 16.14
N ARG A 120 2.07 -5.04 15.71
CA ARG A 120 0.89 -5.42 16.51
C ARG A 120 0.03 -4.26 17.04
N HIS A 121 0.19 -3.06 16.49
CA HIS A 121 -0.65 -1.92 16.83
C HIS A 121 -2.11 -2.19 16.44
N LYS A 122 -3.01 -2.17 17.42
CA LYS A 122 -4.40 -2.64 17.27
C LYS A 122 -5.17 -1.82 16.23
N ALA A 123 -5.01 -0.50 16.20
CA ALA A 123 -5.75 0.35 15.28
C ALA A 123 -5.39 0.05 13.82
N ILE A 124 -4.10 -0.09 13.51
CA ILE A 124 -3.61 -0.37 12.15
C ILE A 124 -4.04 -1.76 11.71
N LEU A 125 -3.90 -2.76 12.58
CA LEU A 125 -4.36 -4.12 12.28
C LEU A 125 -5.87 -4.17 12.06
N SER A 126 -6.66 -3.42 12.83
CA SER A 126 -8.11 -3.34 12.64
C SER A 126 -8.46 -2.74 11.27
N ILE A 127 -7.85 -1.60 10.92
CA ILE A 127 -8.08 -0.94 9.62
C ILE A 127 -7.70 -1.86 8.45
N THR A 128 -6.52 -2.48 8.51
CA THR A 128 -6.06 -3.40 7.45
C THR A 128 -6.96 -4.63 7.34
N SER A 129 -7.42 -5.21 8.45
CA SER A 129 -8.32 -6.38 8.42
C SER A 129 -9.69 -6.04 7.85
N GLN A 130 -10.20 -4.84 8.12
CA GLN A 130 -11.46 -4.36 7.54
C GLN A 130 -11.32 -4.14 6.03
N MET A 131 -10.17 -3.66 5.56
CA MET A 131 -9.89 -3.54 4.13
C MET A 131 -9.86 -4.90 3.43
N VAL A 132 -9.21 -5.90 4.03
CA VAL A 132 -9.21 -7.29 3.50
C VAL A 132 -10.61 -7.90 3.53
N LYS A 133 -11.35 -7.71 4.62
CA LYS A 133 -12.73 -8.21 4.75
C LYS A 133 -13.63 -7.67 3.64
N ARG A 134 -13.46 -6.40 3.26
CA ARG A 134 -14.21 -5.85 2.12
C ARG A 134 -13.82 -6.50 0.79
N CYS A 135 -12.55 -6.89 0.62
CA CYS A 135 -12.13 -7.65 -0.55
C CYS A 135 -12.73 -9.06 -0.54
N THR A 136 -12.81 -9.74 0.61
CA THR A 136 -13.47 -11.05 0.74
C THR A 136 -14.96 -10.96 0.45
N ASP A 137 -15.63 -9.90 0.92
CA ASP A 137 -17.07 -9.69 0.69
C ASP A 137 -17.38 -9.40 -0.79
N ALA A 138 -16.48 -8.68 -1.48
CA ALA A 138 -16.64 -8.33 -2.89
C ALA A 138 -16.29 -9.47 -3.86
N ALA A 139 -15.41 -10.39 -3.45
CA ALA A 139 -14.93 -11.51 -4.26
C ALA A 139 -14.77 -12.77 -3.37
N PRO A 140 -15.90 -13.38 -2.97
CA PRO A 140 -15.93 -14.50 -2.01
C PRO A 140 -15.42 -15.83 -2.58
N ASP A 141 -15.17 -15.89 -3.88
CA ASP A 141 -14.53 -16.99 -4.60
C ASP A 141 -13.00 -17.03 -4.41
N GLN A 142 -12.40 -15.89 -4.08
CA GLN A 142 -10.94 -15.76 -4.02
C GLN A 142 -10.37 -16.21 -2.67
N ALA A 143 -9.93 -17.48 -2.59
CA ALA A 143 -9.32 -18.06 -1.37
C ALA A 143 -8.12 -17.25 -0.84
N LYS A 144 -7.39 -16.54 -1.71
CA LYS A 144 -6.28 -15.65 -1.33
C LYS A 144 -6.68 -14.55 -0.34
N TYR A 145 -7.90 -14.00 -0.44
CA TYR A 145 -8.37 -12.93 0.44
C TYR A 145 -8.72 -13.46 1.83
N LEU A 146 -9.34 -14.64 1.90
CA LEU A 146 -9.64 -15.33 3.17
C LEU A 146 -8.34 -15.73 3.89
N THR A 147 -7.36 -16.24 3.15
CA THR A 147 -6.04 -16.60 3.71
C THR A 147 -5.37 -15.39 4.35
N GLU A 148 -5.38 -14.24 3.67
CA GLU A 148 -4.86 -13.00 4.24
C GLU A 148 -5.65 -12.54 5.46
N LEU A 149 -6.98 -12.60 5.43
CA LEU A 149 -7.82 -12.18 6.55
C LEU A 149 -7.55 -13.02 7.81
N GLY A 150 -7.42 -14.34 7.65
CA GLY A 150 -7.02 -15.25 8.72
C GLY A 150 -5.66 -14.90 9.31
N TYR A 151 -4.67 -14.58 8.45
CA TYR A 151 -3.35 -14.15 8.89
C TYR A 151 -3.40 -12.84 9.71
N GLN A 152 -4.25 -11.88 9.32
CA GLN A 152 -4.41 -10.64 10.09
C GLN A 152 -5.12 -10.86 11.43
N PHE A 153 -6.11 -11.76 11.50
CA PHE A 153 -6.70 -12.15 12.79
C PHE A 153 -5.67 -12.81 13.72
N MET A 154 -4.76 -13.63 13.18
CA MET A 154 -3.66 -14.17 13.97
C MET A 154 -2.74 -13.06 14.52
N MET A 155 -2.40 -12.05 13.69
CA MET A 155 -1.60 -10.90 14.15
C MET A 155 -2.30 -10.07 15.23
N GLN A 156 -3.64 -10.03 15.23
CA GLN A 156 -4.46 -9.40 16.27
C GLN A 156 -4.60 -10.25 17.55
N GLY A 157 -4.17 -11.52 17.51
CA GLY A 157 -4.35 -12.49 18.61
C GLY A 157 -5.73 -13.15 18.64
N ALA A 158 -6.56 -12.94 17.62
CA ALA A 158 -7.90 -13.52 17.50
C ALA A 158 -7.82 -14.94 16.90
N LEU A 159 -7.20 -15.87 17.61
CA LEU A 159 -6.84 -17.21 17.09
C LEU A 159 -8.04 -18.02 16.62
N THR A 160 -9.16 -17.98 17.34
CA THR A 160 -10.39 -18.68 16.95
C THR A 160 -10.97 -18.15 15.64
N GLN A 161 -10.94 -16.83 15.42
CA GLN A 161 -11.38 -16.22 14.16
C GLN A 161 -10.43 -16.56 13.02
N ALA A 162 -9.12 -16.57 13.30
CA ALA A 162 -8.12 -16.97 12.33
C ALA A 162 -8.34 -18.42 11.85
N GLU A 163 -8.49 -19.37 12.77
CA GLU A 163 -8.75 -20.79 12.46
C GLU A 163 -10.01 -20.97 11.60
N GLN A 164 -11.13 -20.37 12.00
CA GLN A 164 -12.38 -20.41 11.23
C GLN A 164 -12.18 -19.84 9.82
N THR A 165 -11.45 -18.73 9.69
CA THR A 165 -11.22 -18.08 8.40
C THR A 165 -10.31 -18.92 7.50
N PHE A 166 -9.30 -19.59 8.06
CA PHE A 166 -8.46 -20.52 7.30
C PHE A 166 -9.23 -21.74 6.82
N HIS A 167 -10.13 -22.31 7.63
CA HIS A 167 -10.98 -23.41 7.19
C HIS A 167 -11.89 -22.99 6.02
N LEU A 168 -12.43 -21.77 6.05
CA LEU A 168 -13.18 -21.22 4.92
C LEU A 168 -12.32 -21.06 3.67
N ALA A 169 -11.06 -20.63 3.81
CA ALA A 169 -10.13 -20.50 2.69
C ALA A 169 -9.87 -21.86 2.01
N VAL A 170 -9.58 -22.91 2.81
CA VAL A 170 -9.34 -24.27 2.31
C VAL A 170 -10.57 -24.80 1.57
N ALA A 171 -11.76 -24.63 2.15
CA ALA A 171 -13.01 -25.07 1.52
C ALA A 171 -13.26 -24.41 0.15
N LYS A 172 -12.75 -23.19 -0.07
CA LYS A 172 -12.86 -22.48 -1.35
C LYS A 172 -11.83 -22.94 -2.38
N ASP A 173 -10.61 -23.20 -1.94
CA ASP A 173 -9.54 -23.69 -2.82
C ASP A 173 -9.88 -25.09 -3.38
N GLU A 174 -10.42 -25.98 -2.54
CA GLU A 174 -10.87 -27.31 -2.98
C GLU A 174 -11.99 -27.28 -4.03
N THR A 175 -12.82 -26.23 -4.02
CA THR A 175 -13.89 -26.08 -5.02
C THR A 175 -13.38 -25.58 -6.36
N ASP A 176 -12.30 -24.78 -6.38
CA ASP A 176 -11.72 -24.20 -7.60
C ASP A 176 -10.95 -25.26 -8.42
N VAL A 177 -10.29 -26.21 -7.74
CA VAL A 177 -9.56 -27.32 -8.40
C VAL A 177 -10.49 -28.35 -9.06
N ARG A 178 -11.79 -28.34 -8.72
CA ARG A 178 -12.78 -29.30 -9.23
C ARG A 178 -13.61 -28.79 -10.41
N THR A 179 -13.38 -27.56 -10.87
CA THR A 179 -14.01 -26.94 -12.04
C THR A 179 -13.04 -26.77 -13.19
#